data_AF-A0A2T2RL46-F1
#
_entry.id   AF-A0A2T2RL46-F1
#
_cell.length_a   1.000
_cell.length_b   1.000
_cell.length_c   1.000
_cell.angle_alpha   90.00
_cell.angle_beta   90.00
_cell.angle_gamma   90.00
#
_symmetry.space_group_name_H-M   'P 1'
#
loop_
_entity.id
_entity.type
_entity.pdbx_description
1 polymer ?
#
loop_
_entity_poly.entity_id
_entity_poly.type
_entity_poly.pdbx_seq_one_letter_code
_entity_poly.pdbx_strand_id
1 'polypeptide(L)'
;GVLVGGNLTVLASLCGTPWQLDATGAVVLVEDVGERPYRLDRALTQLRQAGALSGAVGLVVGELVDCDAPQTSPPSASALEVVASHAEELGLAAAELPLGHGRGQRTVPLGAVVTVDGQAGRLRVHAG
;
A
#
# COMPACT_ATOMS: atom_id res chain seq x y z
N GLY A 1 6.49 4.18 12.55
CA GLY A 1 6.40 5.57 12.05
C GLY A 1 4.97 6.05 12.16
N VAL A 2 4.64 7.20 11.59
CA VAL A 2 3.24 7.63 11.42
C VAL A 2 2.62 6.81 10.29
N LEU A 3 1.37 6.37 10.46
CA LEU A 3 0.64 5.66 9.42
C LEU A 3 0.03 6.66 8.43
N VAL A 4 0.37 6.51 7.15
CA VAL A 4 -0.16 7.30 6.03
C VAL A 4 -0.64 6.37 4.92
N GLY A 5 -1.30 6.89 3.88
CA GLY A 5 -1.72 6.10 2.72
C GLY A 5 -3.23 5.86 2.66
N GLY A 6 -3.65 4.70 2.14
CA GLY A 6 -5.04 4.36 1.85
C GLY A 6 -5.20 3.77 0.45
N ASN A 7 -6.24 4.21 -0.27
CA ASN A 7 -6.50 3.73 -1.62
C ASN A 7 -5.39 4.12 -2.61
N LEU A 8 -4.77 3.14 -3.26
CA LEU A 8 -3.61 3.34 -4.13
C LEU A 8 -3.93 4.24 -5.33
N THR A 9 -5.08 4.03 -5.98
CA THR A 9 -5.51 4.87 -7.11
C THR A 9 -5.73 6.32 -6.70
N VAL A 10 -6.32 6.58 -5.54
CA VAL A 10 -6.48 7.94 -5.01
C VAL A 10 -5.11 8.58 -4.73
N LEU A 11 -4.19 7.87 -4.07
CA LEU A 11 -2.84 8.37 -3.83
C LEU A 11 -2.13 8.74 -5.15
N ALA A 12 -2.23 7.88 -6.17
CA ALA A 12 -1.66 8.15 -7.49
C ALA A 12 -2.32 9.36 -8.18
N SER A 13 -3.62 9.60 -7.97
CA SER A 13 -4.32 10.77 -8.52
C SER A 13 -3.87 12.10 -7.92
N LEU A 14 -3.33 12.09 -6.69
CA LEU A 14 -2.80 13.28 -6.00
C LEU A 14 -1.33 13.55 -6.31
N CYS A 15 -0.67 12.64 -7.01
CA CYS A 15 0.74 12.72 -7.36
C CYS A 15 1.07 14.00 -8.16
N GLY A 16 2.06 14.78 -7.71
CA GLY A 16 2.45 16.05 -8.33
C GLY A 16 1.57 17.25 -7.95
N THR A 17 0.55 17.05 -7.09
CA THR A 17 -0.24 18.14 -6.51
C THR A 17 0.33 18.57 -5.15
N PRO A 18 -0.08 19.72 -4.58
CA PRO A 18 0.26 20.09 -3.19
C PRO A 18 -0.18 19.08 -2.12
N TRP A 19 -1.06 18.13 -2.48
CA TRP A 19 -1.59 17.09 -1.61
C TRP A 19 -0.99 15.72 -1.90
N GLN A 20 0.11 15.66 -2.65
CA GLN A 20 0.90 14.45 -2.84
C GLN A 20 1.29 13.85 -1.49
N LEU A 21 1.28 12.52 -1.42
CA LEU A 21 1.71 11.77 -0.24
C LEU A 21 3.16 12.14 0.12
N ASP A 22 3.39 12.47 1.39
CA ASP A 22 4.72 12.53 2.01
C ASP A 22 4.90 11.30 2.90
N ALA A 23 5.80 10.40 2.49
CA ALA A 23 6.09 9.18 3.21
C ALA A 23 7.32 9.28 4.13
N THR A 24 7.90 10.46 4.32
CA THR A 24 9.14 10.64 5.09
C THR A 24 8.98 10.16 6.54
N GLY A 25 9.70 9.10 6.92
CA GLY A 25 9.61 8.51 8.27
C GLY A 25 8.31 7.73 8.53
N ALA A 26 7.48 7.53 7.50
CA ALA A 26 6.13 7.00 7.63
C ALA A 26 6.03 5.51 7.26
N VAL A 27 5.01 4.86 7.81
CA VAL A 27 4.55 3.55 7.35
C VAL A 27 3.40 3.80 6.37
N VAL A 28 3.53 3.28 5.15
CA VAL A 28 2.54 3.54 4.08
C VAL A 28 1.58 2.36 4.00
N LEU A 29 0.28 2.61 4.10
CA LEU A 29 -0.78 1.66 3.76
C LEU A 29 -1.17 1.83 2.29
N VAL A 30 -1.25 0.73 1.55
CA VAL A 30 -1.85 0.69 0.20
C VAL A 30 -2.91 -0.39 0.11
N GLU A 31 -4.06 -0.06 -0.45
CA GLU A 31 -5.18 -0.98 -0.72
C GLU A 31 -5.90 -0.54 -1.99
N ASP A 32 -6.62 -1.44 -2.67
CA ASP A 32 -7.43 -1.06 -3.84
C ASP A 32 -8.49 -2.12 -4.19
N VAL A 33 -9.40 -1.78 -5.11
CA VAL A 33 -10.49 -2.65 -5.57
C VAL A 33 -10.58 -2.68 -7.09
N GLY A 34 -10.55 -3.89 -7.67
CA GLY A 34 -10.76 -4.12 -9.09
C GLY A 34 -9.61 -3.67 -10.00
N GLU A 35 -8.51 -3.21 -9.42
CA GLU A 35 -7.34 -2.76 -10.16
C GLU A 35 -6.43 -3.94 -10.49
N ARG A 36 -6.35 -4.26 -11.79
CA ARG A 36 -5.52 -5.36 -12.29
C ARG A 36 -4.03 -5.16 -11.93
N PRO A 37 -3.21 -6.22 -11.90
CA PRO A 37 -1.83 -6.12 -11.40
C PRO A 37 -0.99 -5.08 -12.15
N TYR A 38 -1.16 -4.96 -13.49
CA TYR A 38 -0.48 -3.95 -14.30
C TYR A 38 -0.89 -2.50 -13.97
N ARG A 39 -2.07 -2.28 -13.39
CA ARG A 39 -2.52 -0.95 -12.97
C ARG A 39 -1.96 -0.59 -11.61
N LEU A 40 -1.90 -1.56 -10.69
CA LEU A 40 -1.20 -1.41 -9.41
C LEU A 40 0.27 -1.08 -9.64
N ASP A 41 0.95 -1.82 -10.54
CA ASP A 41 2.33 -1.58 -10.93
C ASP A 41 2.54 -0.15 -11.47
N ARG A 42 1.66 0.29 -12.37
CA ARG A 42 1.69 1.66 -12.91
C ARG A 42 1.53 2.72 -11.81
N ALA A 43 0.59 2.52 -10.88
CA ALA A 43 0.34 3.47 -9.80
C ALA A 43 1.52 3.54 -8.81
N LEU A 44 2.06 2.40 -8.40
CA LEU A 44 3.25 2.33 -7.54
C LEU A 44 4.48 2.93 -8.21
N THR A 45 4.69 2.64 -9.50
CA THR A 45 5.74 3.25 -10.30
C THR A 45 5.60 4.77 -10.32
N GLN A 46 4.40 5.30 -10.55
CA GLN A 46 4.14 6.75 -10.55
C GLN A 46 4.49 7.38 -9.21
N LEU A 47 4.01 6.81 -8.10
CA LEU A 47 4.30 7.30 -6.75
C LEU A 47 5.80 7.26 -6.43
N ARG A 48 6.50 6.18 -6.81
CA ARG A 48 7.94 6.03 -6.63
C ARG A 48 8.72 7.08 -7.42
N GLN A 49 8.42 7.22 -8.71
CA GLN A 49 9.13 8.14 -9.61
C GLN A 49 8.87 9.62 -9.26
N ALA A 50 7.70 9.92 -8.68
CA ALA A 50 7.41 11.25 -8.17
C ALA A 50 8.00 11.54 -6.78
N GLY A 51 8.68 10.57 -6.17
CA GLY A 51 9.25 10.67 -4.83
C GLY A 51 8.21 10.62 -3.70
N ALA A 52 6.95 10.29 -3.97
CA ALA A 52 5.89 10.21 -2.97
C ALA A 52 6.14 9.12 -1.90
N LEU A 53 6.91 8.10 -2.26
CA LEU A 53 7.30 6.99 -1.37
C LEU A 53 8.71 7.17 -0.77
N SER A 54 9.38 8.29 -1.08
CA SER A 54 10.73 8.56 -0.57
C SER A 54 10.72 8.68 0.95
N GLY A 55 11.67 8.01 1.60
CA GLY A 55 11.82 8.07 3.06
C GLY A 55 10.80 7.24 3.84
N ALA A 56 9.94 6.46 3.16
CA ALA A 56 9.10 5.46 3.81
C ALA A 56 9.95 4.49 4.65
N VAL A 57 9.41 4.04 5.79
CA VAL A 57 10.09 3.09 6.70
C VAL A 57 9.40 1.74 6.79
N GLY A 58 8.31 1.56 6.05
CA GLY A 58 7.60 0.28 5.93
C GLY A 58 6.37 0.40 5.05
N LEU A 59 5.92 -0.74 4.52
CA LEU A 59 4.72 -0.86 3.71
C LEU A 59 3.73 -1.80 4.39
N VAL A 60 2.47 -1.40 4.41
CA VAL A 60 1.34 -2.24 4.77
C VAL A 60 0.52 -2.45 3.52
N VAL A 61 0.33 -3.70 3.15
CA VAL A 61 -0.54 -4.09 2.04
C VAL A 61 -1.89 -4.43 2.66
N GLY A 62 -2.88 -3.59 2.39
CA GLY A 62 -4.26 -3.86 2.72
C GLY A 62 -4.88 -4.85 1.74
N GLU A 63 -6.21 -4.90 1.72
CA GLU A 63 -6.94 -5.79 0.83
C GLU A 63 -6.86 -5.29 -0.62
N LEU A 64 -6.47 -6.19 -1.53
CA LEU A 64 -6.45 -5.96 -2.99
C LEU A 64 -7.64 -6.71 -3.60
N VAL A 65 -8.85 -6.22 -3.34
CA VAL A 65 -10.09 -6.94 -3.65
C VAL A 65 -10.32 -6.99 -5.15
N ASP A 66 -10.51 -8.19 -5.71
CA ASP A 66 -10.71 -8.42 -7.16
C ASP A 66 -9.59 -7.84 -8.06
N CYS A 67 -8.38 -7.68 -7.52
CA CYS A 67 -7.24 -7.08 -8.20
C CYS A 67 -6.41 -8.08 -9.02
N ASP A 68 -6.53 -9.39 -8.80
CA ASP A 68 -5.83 -10.39 -9.61
C ASP A 68 -6.35 -10.45 -11.04
N ALA A 69 -5.55 -10.99 -11.95
CA ALA A 69 -6.01 -11.27 -13.31
C ALA A 69 -7.11 -12.36 -13.29
N PRO A 70 -8.12 -12.30 -14.17
CA PRO A 70 -9.07 -13.39 -14.33
C PRO A 70 -8.36 -14.71 -14.63
N GLN A 71 -8.89 -15.84 -14.15
CA GLN A 71 -8.30 -17.17 -14.40
C GLN A 71 -8.23 -17.54 -15.90
N THR A 72 -9.03 -16.87 -16.74
CA THR A 72 -9.02 -17.05 -18.21
C THR A 72 -7.91 -16.25 -18.91
N SER A 73 -7.18 -15.40 -18.19
CA SER A 73 -6.06 -14.64 -18.73
C SER A 73 -4.78 -15.48 -18.77
N PRO A 74 -3.80 -15.14 -19.64
CA PRO A 74 -2.47 -15.72 -19.55
C PRO A 74 -1.87 -15.55 -18.15
N PRO A 75 -0.95 -16.44 -17.73
CA PRO A 75 -0.26 -16.30 -16.45
C PRO A 75 0.36 -14.90 -16.30
N SER A 76 0.11 -14.27 -15.15
CA SER A 76 0.67 -12.98 -14.77
C SER A 76 0.99 -12.98 -13.28
N ALA A 77 1.80 -12.03 -12.83
CA ALA A 77 1.93 -11.76 -11.41
C ALA A 77 0.55 -11.47 -10.79
N SER A 78 0.36 -11.93 -9.57
CA SER A 78 -0.74 -11.52 -8.68
C SER A 78 -0.58 -10.06 -8.27
N ALA A 79 -1.69 -9.48 -7.80
CA ALA A 79 -1.71 -8.12 -7.26
C ALA A 79 -0.72 -7.98 -6.08
N LEU A 80 -0.66 -8.98 -5.21
CA LEU A 80 0.24 -9.01 -4.08
C LEU A 80 1.71 -9.10 -4.52
N GLU A 81 2.05 -9.96 -5.47
CA GLU A 81 3.42 -10.09 -6.00
C GLU A 81 3.92 -8.76 -6.59
N VAL A 82 3.04 -8.01 -7.26
CA VAL A 82 3.38 -6.67 -7.77
C VAL A 82 3.71 -5.73 -6.61
N VAL A 83 2.85 -5.63 -5.59
CA VAL A 83 3.10 -4.73 -4.45
C VAL A 83 4.36 -5.14 -3.69
N ALA A 84 4.58 -6.44 -3.49
CA ALA A 84 5.76 -6.98 -2.84
C ALA A 84 7.05 -6.64 -3.61
N SER A 85 7.04 -6.78 -4.94
CA SER A 85 8.19 -6.41 -5.79
C SER A 85 8.58 -4.94 -5.62
N HIS A 86 7.60 -4.02 -5.57
CA HIS A 86 7.87 -2.60 -5.33
C HIS A 86 8.41 -2.33 -3.91
N ALA A 87 7.92 -3.07 -2.91
CA ALA A 87 8.44 -2.98 -1.55
C ALA A 87 9.92 -3.40 -1.49
N GLU A 88 10.28 -4.50 -2.16
CA GLU A 88 11.66 -4.98 -2.26
C GLU A 88 12.57 -3.97 -2.96
N GLU A 89 12.13 -3.38 -4.08
CA GLU A 89 12.89 -2.33 -4.80
C GLU A 89 13.16 -1.10 -3.92
N LEU A 90 12.24 -0.78 -3.01
CA LEU A 90 12.37 0.33 -2.06
C LEU A 90 13.12 -0.07 -0.77
N GLY A 91 13.48 -1.34 -0.61
CA GLY A 91 14.11 -1.86 0.61
C GLY A 91 13.19 -1.82 1.84
N LEU A 92 11.87 -1.89 1.63
CA LEU A 92 10.86 -1.80 2.67
C LEU A 92 10.38 -3.18 3.11
N ALA A 93 10.24 -3.39 4.41
CA ALA A 93 9.47 -4.51 4.93
C ALA A 93 7.98 -4.29 4.62
N ALA A 94 7.36 -5.28 3.97
CA ALA A 94 5.92 -5.31 3.69
C ALA A 94 5.20 -6.21 4.69
N ALA A 95 4.01 -5.79 5.13
CA ALA A 95 3.11 -6.61 5.95
C ALA A 95 1.71 -6.60 5.35
N GLU A 96 1.16 -7.78 5.10
CA GLU A 96 -0.23 -7.93 4.67
C GLU A 96 -1.17 -7.89 5.87
N LEU A 97 -2.20 -7.05 5.80
CA LEU A 97 -3.22 -6.93 6.83
C LEU A 97 -4.61 -6.88 6.21
N PRO A 98 -5.64 -7.46 6.87
CA PRO A 98 -7.03 -7.39 6.41
C PRO A 98 -7.61 -5.99 6.69
N LEU A 99 -7.11 -4.99 5.98
CA LEU A 99 -7.50 -3.58 6.06
C LEU A 99 -7.87 -3.12 4.65
N GLY A 100 -9.09 -2.67 4.42
CA GLY A 100 -9.52 -2.24 3.09
C GLY A 100 -10.99 -2.55 2.85
N HIS A 101 -11.34 -2.86 1.60
CA HIS A 101 -12.72 -2.98 1.13
C HIS A 101 -13.33 -4.39 1.24
N GLY A 102 -12.69 -5.32 1.95
CA GLY A 102 -13.22 -6.65 2.18
C GLY A 102 -14.24 -6.75 3.31
N ARG A 103 -14.57 -7.99 3.69
CA ARG A 103 -15.57 -8.25 4.74
C ARG A 103 -14.96 -8.01 6.12
N GLY A 104 -15.54 -7.08 6.88
CA GLY A 104 -15.07 -6.74 8.24
C GLY A 104 -14.15 -5.51 8.28
N GLN A 105 -14.42 -4.53 7.42
CA GLN A 105 -13.81 -3.19 7.41
C GLN A 105 -13.52 -2.68 8.82
N ARG A 106 -12.22 -2.49 9.10
CA ARG A 106 -11.76 -1.84 10.32
C ARG A 106 -11.30 -0.43 10.00
N THR A 107 -11.67 0.51 10.86
CA THR A 107 -11.15 1.88 10.76
C THR A 107 -9.65 1.88 10.94
N VAL A 108 -8.95 2.47 9.97
CA VAL A 108 -7.51 2.69 10.02
C VAL A 108 -7.25 4.13 10.47
N PRO A 109 -6.60 4.38 11.62
CA PRO A 109 -6.34 5.73 12.10
C PRO A 109 -5.12 6.32 11.39
N LEU A 110 -5.32 6.83 10.17
CA LEU A 110 -4.28 7.59 9.46
C LEU A 110 -3.83 8.78 10.32
N GLY A 111 -2.53 9.03 10.37
CA GLY A 111 -1.89 10.03 11.23
C GLY A 111 -1.47 9.50 12.62
N ALA A 112 -1.88 8.29 13.01
CA ALA A 112 -1.45 7.71 14.27
C ALA A 112 -0.02 7.12 14.19
N VAL A 113 0.68 7.11 15.31
CA VAL A 113 1.97 6.42 15.43
C VAL A 113 1.72 4.92 15.51
N VAL A 114 2.40 4.16 14.66
CA VAL A 114 2.24 2.71 14.58
C VAL A 114 3.56 1.96 14.60
N THR A 115 3.49 0.72 15.08
CA THR A 115 4.49 -0.31 14.84
C THR A 115 3.87 -1.44 14.03
N VAL A 116 4.60 -1.92 13.03
CA VAL A 116 4.21 -3.06 12.20
C VAL A 116 5.17 -4.22 12.48
N ASP A 117 4.61 -5.39 12.71
CA ASP A 117 5.31 -6.65 12.77
C ASP A 117 4.88 -7.46 11.53
N GLY A 118 5.75 -7.49 10.52
CA GLY A 118 5.47 -8.17 9.26
C GLY A 118 5.46 -9.69 9.37
N GLN A 119 6.20 -10.26 10.34
CA GLN A 119 6.21 -11.71 10.56
C GLN A 119 4.92 -12.17 11.25
N ALA A 120 4.42 -11.38 12.19
CA ALA A 120 3.19 -11.69 12.93
C ALA A 120 1.91 -11.16 12.26
N GLY A 121 2.01 -10.49 11.11
CA GLY A 121 0.88 -9.87 10.42
C GLY A 121 0.10 -8.91 11.33
N ARG A 122 0.81 -7.99 12.01
CA ARG A 122 0.22 -7.15 13.06
C ARG A 122 0.61 -5.69 12.95
N LEU A 123 -0.40 -4.82 13.01
CA LEU A 123 -0.23 -3.39 13.23
C LEU A 123 -0.72 -3.03 14.64
N ARG A 124 0.11 -2.32 15.39
CA ARG A 124 -0.26 -1.73 16.68
C ARG A 124 -0.30 -0.22 16.54
N VAL A 125 -1.40 0.36 16.98
CA VAL A 125 -1.59 1.80 17.10
C VAL A 125 -1.20 2.21 18.51
N HIS A 126 -0.33 3.20 18.62
CA HIS A 126 0.06 3.78 19.90
C HIS A 126 -0.86 4.97 20.20
N ALA A 127 -1.44 5.00 21.41
CA ALA A 127 -2.17 6.18 21.87
C ALA A 127 -1.18 7.33 22.07
N GLY A 128 -1.56 8.52 21.59
CA GLY A 128 -0.82 9.77 21.82
C GLY A 128 -0.93 10.27 23.24
#